data_AF-A0A316WZU6-F1
#
_entry.id   AF-A0A316WZU6-F1
#
_cell.length_a   1.000
_cell.length_b   1.000
_cell.length_c   1.000
_cell.angle_alpha   90.00
_cell.angle_beta   90.00
_cell.angle_gamma   90.00
#
_symmetry.space_group_name_H-M   'P 1'
#
loop_
_entity.id
_entity.type
_entity.pdbx_description
1 polymer ?
#
loop_
_entity_poly.entity_id
_entity_poly.type
_entity_poly.pdbx_seq_one_letter_code
_entity_poly.pdbx_strand_id
1 'polypeptide(L)'
;MNDFIVLAKDFVANESAVVDIKPFGFGSKLVFQNKTGQLAKFLWQSNDVEKKGYFKEVMNDLGVKIAHYDGFITVTNGGGGQYLEAEFLI
;
A
#
# COMPACT_ATOMS: atom_id res chain seq x y z
N MET A 1 -0.15 -15.52 10.93
CA MET A 1 -0.34 -14.31 10.12
C MET A 1 0.98 -14.12 9.39
N ASN A 2 0.97 -14.21 8.06
CA ASN A 2 2.20 -14.04 7.29
C ASN A 2 2.24 -12.59 6.85
N ASP A 3 3.03 -11.79 7.56
CA ASP A 3 3.18 -10.38 7.28
C ASP A 3 4.47 -10.23 6.48
N PHE A 4 4.36 -9.74 5.24
CA PHE A 4 5.52 -9.52 4.39
C PHE A 4 5.76 -8.03 4.28
N ILE A 5 7.00 -7.61 4.59
CA ILE A 5 7.45 -6.25 4.34
C ILE A 5 7.46 -6.04 2.82
N VAL A 6 6.67 -5.07 2.38
CA VAL A 6 6.51 -4.66 0.98
C VAL A 6 7.58 -3.64 0.63
N LEU A 7 7.79 -2.65 1.50
CA LEU A 7 8.86 -1.66 1.37
C LEU A 7 9.19 -1.05 2.73
N ALA A 8 10.42 -0.56 2.87
CA ALA A 8 10.87 0.18 4.05
C ALA A 8 11.96 1.16 3.61
N LYS A 9 11.62 2.45 3.46
CA LYS A 9 12.60 3.49 3.06
C LYS A 9 12.12 4.91 3.37
N ASP A 10 13.05 5.85 3.29
CA ASP A 10 12.74 7.27 3.25
C ASP A 10 12.26 7.69 1.84
N PHE A 11 11.18 8.46 1.79
CA PHE A 11 10.64 9.08 0.59
C PHE A 11 10.80 10.59 0.67
N VAL A 12 11.13 11.23 -0.45
CA VAL A 12 10.92 12.67 -0.63
C VAL A 12 9.47 12.96 -1.03
N ALA A 13 9.05 14.22 -1.01
CA ALA A 13 7.69 14.60 -1.40
C ALA A 13 7.41 14.21 -2.86
N ASN A 14 6.25 13.60 -3.13
CA ASN A 14 5.81 13.12 -4.45
C ASN A 14 6.69 12.04 -5.07
N GLU A 15 7.63 11.46 -4.32
CA GLU A 15 8.37 10.30 -4.79
C GLU A 15 7.47 9.08 -4.89
N SER A 16 7.68 8.30 -5.95
CA SER A 16 7.00 7.03 -6.19
C SER A 16 7.98 5.85 -6.11
N ALA A 17 7.52 4.73 -5.57
CA ALA A 17 8.21 3.46 -5.62
C ALA A 17 7.29 2.40 -6.25
N VAL A 18 7.86 1.56 -7.11
CA VAL A 18 7.18 0.40 -7.67
C VAL A 18 7.56 -0.81 -6.82
N VAL A 19 6.55 -1.59 -6.44
CA VAL A 19 6.75 -2.82 -5.67
C VAL A 19 5.98 -3.95 -6.31
N ASP A 20 6.70 -5.03 -6.62
CA ASP A 20 6.10 -6.27 -7.10
C ASP A 20 5.31 -6.93 -5.98
N ILE A 21 4.10 -7.37 -6.31
CA ILE A 21 3.20 -8.04 -5.38
C ILE A 21 2.67 -9.32 -6.02
N LYS A 22 2.56 -10.38 -5.22
CA LYS A 22 1.96 -11.63 -5.70
C LYS A 22 0.43 -11.49 -5.75
N PRO A 23 -0.25 -12.23 -6.65
CA PRO A 23 -1.71 -12.22 -6.73
C PRO A 23 -2.35 -12.55 -5.38
N PHE A 24 -3.33 -11.73 -5.00
CA PHE A 24 -3.85 -11.64 -3.64
C PHE A 24 -5.06 -12.53 -3.39
N GLY A 25 -5.13 -13.09 -2.16
CA GLY A 25 -6.32 -13.75 -1.63
C GLY A 25 -7.36 -12.74 -1.12
N PHE A 26 -8.62 -13.17 -1.03
CA PHE A 26 -9.72 -12.37 -0.45
C PHE A 26 -9.37 -11.88 0.96
N GLY A 27 -9.59 -10.58 1.23
CA GLY A 27 -9.48 -9.98 2.57
C GLY A 27 -8.11 -9.38 2.93
N SER A 28 -7.16 -9.39 2.01
CA SER A 28 -5.81 -8.85 2.23
C SER A 28 -5.78 -7.34 2.44
N LYS A 29 -4.83 -6.88 3.25
CA LYS A 29 -4.67 -5.48 3.66
C LYS A 29 -3.24 -5.02 3.42
N LEU A 30 -3.11 -3.77 3.04
CA LEU A 30 -1.84 -3.08 2.91
C LEU A 30 -1.81 -1.93 3.93
N VAL A 31 -0.83 -1.97 4.82
CA VAL A 31 -0.70 -1.03 5.93
C VAL A 31 0.63 -0.32 5.80
N PHE A 32 0.59 1.02 5.82
CA PHE A 32 1.76 1.88 5.86
C PHE A 32 1.86 2.50 7.24
N GLN A 33 3.09 2.59 7.75
CA GLN A 33 3.41 3.30 8.97
C GLN A 33 4.64 4.19 8.76
N ASN A 34 4.66 5.32 9.45
CA ASN A 34 5.85 6.15 9.55
C ASN A 34 6.44 6.12 10.97
N LYS A 35 7.58 6.79 11.17
CA LYS A 35 8.26 6.85 12.47
C LYS A 35 7.47 7.59 13.56
N THR A 36 6.45 8.37 13.20
CA THR A 36 5.61 9.11 14.16
C THR A 36 4.36 8.33 14.58
N GLY A 37 4.18 7.11 14.06
CA GLY A 37 3.05 6.23 14.38
C GLY A 37 1.77 6.56 13.59
N GLN A 38 1.84 7.45 12.61
CA GLN A 38 0.73 7.69 11.68
C GLN A 38 0.61 6.54 10.69
N LEU A 39 -0.63 6.28 10.24
CA LEU A 39 -0.93 5.12 9.42
C LEU A 39 -1.68 5.49 8.14
N ALA A 40 -1.48 4.67 7.10
CA ALA A 40 -2.41 4.57 5.98
C ALA A 40 -2.77 3.10 5.77
N LYS A 41 -4.06 2.80 5.60
CA LYS A 41 -4.56 1.43 5.47
C LYS A 41 -5.43 1.32 4.23
N PHE A 42 -5.15 0.28 3.46
CA PHE A 42 -5.88 -0.04 2.25
C PHE A 42 -6.36 -1.50 2.30
N LEU A 43 -7.62 -1.71 1.98
CA LEU A 43 -8.24 -3.04 1.98
C LEU A 43 -8.45 -3.49 0.53
N TRP A 44 -8.03 -4.72 0.23
CA TRP A 44 -8.32 -5.32 -1.06
C TRP A 44 -9.83 -5.48 -1.26
N GLN A 45 -10.33 -5.00 -2.40
CA GLN A 45 -11.69 -5.21 -2.85
C GLN A 45 -11.64 -6.02 -4.14
N SER A 46 -12.21 -7.23 -4.11
CA SER A 46 -12.43 -8.01 -5.31
C SER A 46 -13.51 -7.35 -6.16
N ASN A 47 -13.27 -7.29 -7.46
CA ASN A 47 -14.28 -7.03 -8.46
C ASN A 47 -14.58 -8.36 -9.15
N ASP A 48 -15.63 -9.04 -8.67
CA ASP A 48 -16.03 -10.37 -9.14
C ASP A 48 -16.39 -10.39 -10.63
N VAL A 49 -16.73 -9.24 -11.22
CA VAL A 49 -17.07 -9.10 -12.64
C VAL A 49 -15.84 -9.22 -13.53
N GLU A 50 -14.69 -8.68 -13.11
CA GLU A 50 -13.49 -8.61 -13.96
C GLU A 50 -12.38 -9.59 -13.54
N LYS A 51 -12.60 -10.40 -12.49
CA LYS A 51 -11.55 -11.20 -11.82
C LYS A 51 -10.32 -10.34 -11.46
N LYS A 52 -10.55 -9.06 -11.21
CA LYS A 52 -9.55 -8.07 -10.80
C LYS A 52 -9.94 -7.53 -9.43
N GLY A 53 -9.09 -6.71 -8.85
CA GLY A 53 -9.45 -5.96 -7.66
C GLY A 53 -8.63 -4.69 -7.56
N TYR A 54 -8.88 -3.95 -6.50
CA TYR A 54 -8.13 -2.74 -6.18
C TYR A 54 -8.03 -2.57 -4.67
N PHE A 55 -7.03 -1.81 -4.25
CA PHE A 55 -6.88 -1.39 -2.87
C PHE A 55 -7.77 -0.17 -2.61
N LYS A 56 -8.81 -0.37 -1.80
CA LYS A 56 -9.66 0.73 -1.33
C LYS A 56 -9.05 1.36 -0.09
N GLU A 57 -8.89 2.67 -0.11
CA GLU A 57 -8.45 3.43 1.06
C GLU A 57 -9.48 3.32 2.20
N VAL A 58 -9.00 2.99 3.40
CA VAL A 58 -9.80 2.92 4.64
C VAL A 58 -9.46 4.10 5.55
N MET A 59 -8.18 4.41 5.68
CA MET A 59 -7.66 5.61 6.37
C MET A 59 -6.32 5.99 5.76
N ASN A 60 -5.97 7.26 5.80
CA ASN A 60 -4.74 7.73 5.17
C ASN A 60 -4.24 9.04 5.79
N ASP A 61 -3.68 8.93 6.99
CA ASP A 61 -3.12 10.08 7.71
C ASP A 61 -1.75 10.51 7.14
N LEU A 62 -1.17 9.66 6.28
CA LEU A 62 0.14 9.83 5.66
C LEU A 62 0.09 10.53 4.29
N GLY A 63 -1.10 10.63 3.67
CA GLY A 63 -1.27 11.12 2.31
C GLY A 63 -0.69 10.20 1.23
N VAL A 64 -0.53 8.90 1.50
CA VAL A 64 0.02 7.92 0.56
C VAL A 64 -1.00 7.62 -0.55
N LYS A 65 -0.57 7.55 -1.80
CA LYS A 65 -1.43 7.14 -2.92
C LYS A 65 -0.96 5.81 -3.48
N ILE A 66 -1.91 4.95 -3.86
CA ILE A 66 -1.62 3.64 -4.41
C ILE A 66 -2.31 3.49 -5.75
N ALA A 67 -1.52 3.12 -6.76
CA ALA A 67 -2.02 2.61 -8.02
C ALA A 67 -1.73 1.11 -8.08
N HIS A 68 -2.75 0.31 -8.34
CA HIS A 68 -2.64 -1.14 -8.45
C HIS A 68 -2.64 -1.57 -9.92
N TYR A 69 -1.73 -2.47 -10.25
CA TYR A 69 -1.59 -3.11 -11.55
C TYR A 69 -1.47 -4.62 -11.37
N ASP A 70 -1.63 -5.37 -12.45
CA ASP A 70 -1.49 -6.82 -12.42
C ASP A 70 -0.03 -7.20 -12.10
N GLY A 71 0.22 -7.66 -10.87
CA GLY A 71 1.53 -8.10 -10.39
C GLY A 71 2.38 -7.05 -9.67
N PHE A 72 1.96 -5.78 -9.60
CA PHE A 72 2.69 -4.74 -8.88
C PHE A 72 1.82 -3.55 -8.45
N ILE A 73 2.32 -2.78 -7.49
CA ILE A 73 1.73 -1.50 -7.08
C ILE A 73 2.75 -0.38 -7.24
N THR A 74 2.23 0.81 -7.51
CA THR A 74 2.98 2.05 -7.36
C THR A 74 2.50 2.75 -6.11
N VAL A 75 3.43 3.02 -5.19
CA VAL A 75 3.20 3.78 -3.96
C VAL A 75 3.77 5.18 -4.17
N THR A 76 2.98 6.22 -3.93
CA THR A 76 3.40 7.62 -4.06
C THR A 76 3.20 8.38 -2.76
N ASN A 77 4.22 9.10 -2.32
CA ASN A 77 4.19 9.92 -1.11
C ASN A 77 3.54 11.30 -1.37
N GLY A 78 2.53 11.72 -0.59
CA GLY A 78 1.66 12.83 -0.99
C GLY A 78 2.03 14.26 -0.58
N GLY A 79 2.80 14.51 0.49
CA GLY A 79 2.86 15.87 1.08
C GLY A 79 4.22 16.36 1.59
N GLY A 80 5.12 15.49 2.02
CA GLY A 80 6.42 15.88 2.59
C GLY A 80 7.34 14.68 2.73
N GLY A 81 8.64 14.91 2.90
CA GLY A 81 9.58 13.81 3.07
C GLY A 81 9.29 13.01 4.35
N GLN A 82 9.20 11.68 4.25
CA GLN A 82 8.90 10.81 5.38
C GLN A 82 9.43 9.39 5.18
N TYR A 83 9.74 8.72 6.27
CA TYR A 83 9.98 7.28 6.28
C TYR A 83 8.64 6.55 6.15
N LEU A 84 8.57 5.61 5.22
CA LEU A 84 7.43 4.72 5.06
C LEU A 84 7.89 3.28 5.14
N GLU A 85 7.19 2.53 5.97
CA GLU A 85 7.26 1.07 6.02
C GLU A 85 5.88 0.54 5.68
N ALA A 86 5.82 -0.40 4.74
CA ALA A 86 4.59 -0.99 4.29
C ALA A 86 4.61 -2.50 4.51
N GLU A 87 3.52 -3.00 5.06
CA GLU A 87 3.31 -4.40 5.36
C GLU A 87 2.07 -4.91 4.66
N PHE A 88 2.18 -6.12 4.12
CA PHE A 88 1.08 -6.84 3.54
C PHE A 88 0.57 -7.90 4.52
N LEU A 89 -0.72 -7.83 4.85
CA LEU A 89 -1.39 -8.71 5.81
C LEU A 89 -2.42 -9.57 5.05
N ILE A 90 -2.31 -10.90 5.18
CA ILE A 90 -3.20 -11.91 4.57
C ILE A 90 -4.12 -12.51 5.62
#